data_AF-A0A3N4IE66-F1
#
_entry.id   AF-A0A3N4IE66-F1
#
_cell.length_a   1.000
_cell.length_b   1.000
_cell.length_c   1.000
_cell.angle_alpha   90.00
_cell.angle_beta   90.00
_cell.angle_gamma   90.00
#
_symmetry.space_group_name_H-M   'P 1'
#
loop_
_entity.id
_entity.type
_entity.pdbx_description
1 polymer ?
#
loop_
_entity_poly.entity_id
_entity_poly.type
_entity_poly.pdbx_seq_one_letter_code
_entity_poly.pdbx_strand_id
1 'polypeptide(L)'
;MIEPPAYGTLRVDYVGRIYFGVFGFWTSLFFAGLFGLYKYRKLSFIRLKNVPLVFAALVLLHIQLTFDLLAYPLNGVLPCAVEYWIMTLCLPLGIALFQAQNMQLFSTFYNQQHLLRRSTKHSAIRTSKDQQGNEKLWVTKKWEIWQNMCYLRRTYWLIALGVLFQFIIGIIIFFISRKFHPSFGVVSPTSTLWTCRAGWEWFPSTLWQALYTYLLGPLILYKIRHIRDTHNWKLQTTLAILFSLPALPLWLSTLATPNFYQSYSFWPPNLWFVPGLAAMEFVILFFPLWEVWETRKLKAKVAFHPGRSEACKYSMAALERALRDDIERLECFAAEKDFSGENIIFLKRVENWKDRWVLSLAAAMKQGQERIPEHIEQNLFDAAQQIFHDCISNDTSPFPVNIDERIYLELARMFGEAGQSLTRKTTRAARAMIAPWAEEEEHPSNDQHTAPTATTFYNSDSFSSDDERPPTPPRKNSIPTPSQSTLEAAAKAAALLWGRRVNKPLPRGFGKTVFDEAEGTVKQMVLENTWVRFVDCTDNIVGAEEAREEEEREKERRELEERKLGVKGKVRTWTEKWWA
;
A
#
# COMPACT_ATOMS: atom_id res chain seq x y z
N MET A 1 0.21 46.82 10.67
CA MET A 1 -0.85 46.06 11.36
C MET A 1 -1.03 46.67 12.73
N ILE A 2 -2.23 47.11 13.08
CA ILE A 2 -2.56 47.62 14.41
C ILE A 2 -2.76 46.40 15.31
N GLU A 3 -2.11 46.38 16.48
CA GLU A 3 -2.28 45.30 17.47
C GLU A 3 -3.73 45.33 18.00
N PRO A 4 -4.45 44.19 17.96
CA PRO A 4 -5.82 44.17 18.43
C PRO A 4 -5.88 44.38 19.96
N PRO A 5 -6.92 45.07 20.48
CA PRO A 5 -7.07 45.27 21.91
C PRO A 5 -7.19 43.92 22.65
N ALA A 6 -6.55 43.83 23.82
CA ALA A 6 -6.47 42.62 24.66
C ALA A 6 -5.77 41.40 24.02
N TYR A 7 -4.86 41.61 23.07
CA TYR A 7 -4.00 40.53 22.55
C TYR A 7 -3.16 39.88 23.67
N GLY A 8 -3.01 38.56 23.63
CA GLY A 8 -2.35 37.78 24.69
C GLY A 8 -3.24 37.40 25.86
N THR A 9 -4.54 37.68 25.81
CA THR A 9 -5.54 37.22 26.80
C THR A 9 -6.55 36.28 26.16
N LEU A 10 -7.02 35.28 26.93
CA LEU A 10 -7.99 34.29 26.47
C LEU A 10 -9.32 34.94 26.07
N ARG A 11 -9.82 34.61 24.87
CA ARG A 11 -11.15 35.00 24.37
C ARG A 11 -12.16 33.91 24.67
N VAL A 12 -12.99 34.13 25.71
CA VAL A 12 -14.05 33.22 26.17
C VAL A 12 -15.45 33.79 25.90
N ASP A 13 -15.54 34.65 24.90
CA ASP A 13 -16.78 35.19 24.37
C ASP A 13 -17.61 34.08 23.68
N TYR A 14 -18.81 34.42 23.20
CA TYR A 14 -19.70 33.43 22.58
C TYR A 14 -19.03 32.69 21.41
N VAL A 15 -18.23 33.40 20.61
CA VAL A 15 -17.48 32.81 19.49
C VAL A 15 -16.38 31.88 20.00
N GLY A 16 -15.61 32.29 21.01
CA GLY A 16 -14.59 31.44 21.65
C GLY A 16 -15.17 30.12 22.20
N ARG A 17 -16.36 30.16 22.80
CA ARG A 17 -17.06 28.95 23.29
C ARG A 17 -17.43 27.99 22.16
N ILE A 18 -17.82 28.50 20.98
CA ILE A 18 -18.07 27.67 19.80
C ILE A 18 -16.78 26.97 19.37
N TYR A 19 -15.65 27.68 19.28
CA TYR A 19 -14.37 27.08 18.94
C TYR A 19 -13.96 25.97 19.92
N PHE A 20 -14.09 26.20 21.23
CA PHE A 20 -13.84 25.16 22.23
C PHE A 20 -14.78 23.95 22.10
N GLY A 21 -16.07 24.18 21.80
CA GLY A 21 -17.04 23.12 21.56
C GLY A 21 -16.69 22.27 20.33
N VAL A 22 -16.36 22.92 19.22
CA VAL A 22 -15.93 22.24 17.97
C VAL A 22 -14.63 21.47 18.20
N PHE A 23 -13.65 22.08 18.88
CA PHE A 23 -12.40 21.43 19.27
C PHE A 23 -12.67 20.18 20.12
N GLY A 24 -13.41 20.30 21.21
CA GLY A 24 -13.71 19.18 22.10
C GLY A 24 -14.46 18.04 21.41
N PHE A 25 -15.43 18.37 20.55
CA PHE A 25 -16.15 17.39 19.74
C PHE A 25 -15.22 16.67 18.76
N TRP A 26 -14.44 17.43 17.99
CA TRP A 26 -13.55 16.86 16.96
C TRP A 26 -12.44 16.02 17.56
N THR A 27 -11.78 16.50 18.62
CA THR A 27 -10.74 15.75 19.33
C THR A 27 -11.28 14.46 19.94
N SER A 28 -12.51 14.47 20.47
CA SER A 28 -13.15 13.24 20.96
C SER A 28 -13.40 12.23 19.84
N LEU A 29 -13.89 12.68 18.68
CA LEU A 29 -14.10 11.83 17.51
C LEU A 29 -12.77 11.27 16.97
N PHE A 30 -11.72 12.10 16.92
CA PHE A 30 -10.38 11.72 16.52
C PHE A 30 -9.82 10.60 17.40
N PHE A 31 -9.86 10.76 18.73
CA PHE A 31 -9.35 9.72 19.64
C PHE A 31 -10.18 8.44 19.60
N ALA A 32 -11.50 8.53 19.42
CA ALA A 32 -12.34 7.36 19.22
C ALA A 32 -11.96 6.59 17.93
N GLY A 33 -11.73 7.31 16.83
CA GLY A 33 -11.25 6.72 15.57
C GLY A 33 -9.85 6.12 15.70
N LEU A 34 -8.93 6.82 16.35
CA LEU A 34 -7.55 6.37 16.60
C LEU A 34 -7.53 5.10 17.47
N PHE A 35 -8.37 5.04 18.50
CA PHE A 35 -8.56 3.85 19.32
C PHE A 35 -9.14 2.68 18.52
N GLY A 36 -10.13 2.93 17.66
CA GLY A 36 -10.66 1.93 16.74
C GLY A 36 -9.57 1.34 15.83
N LEU A 37 -8.73 2.20 15.23
CA LEU A 37 -7.63 1.78 14.39
C LEU A 37 -6.59 0.97 15.18
N TYR A 38 -6.28 1.38 16.41
CA TYR A 38 -5.39 0.66 17.31
C TYR A 38 -5.91 -0.74 17.63
N LYS A 39 -7.21 -0.85 17.96
CA LYS A 39 -7.86 -2.12 18.29
C LYS A 39 -7.82 -3.11 17.12
N TYR A 40 -7.99 -2.64 15.89
CA TYR A 40 -8.04 -3.47 14.69
C TYR A 40 -6.71 -3.58 13.93
N ARG A 41 -5.61 -3.03 14.46
CA ARG A 41 -4.28 -2.99 13.82
C ARG A 41 -3.71 -4.33 13.35
N LYS A 42 -4.20 -5.45 13.90
CA LYS A 42 -3.73 -6.81 13.55
C LYS A 42 -4.32 -7.33 12.24
N LEU A 43 -5.40 -6.73 11.73
CA LEU A 43 -6.03 -7.15 10.48
C LEU A 43 -5.10 -6.87 9.28
N SER A 44 -5.01 -7.81 8.33
CA SER A 44 -4.06 -7.78 7.23
C SER A 44 -4.15 -6.49 6.38
N PHE A 45 -5.36 -6.05 6.06
CA PHE A 45 -5.59 -4.83 5.27
C PHE A 45 -5.20 -3.53 6.00
N ILE A 46 -5.26 -3.49 7.34
CA ILE A 46 -4.79 -2.36 8.13
C ILE A 46 -3.26 -2.38 8.24
N ARG A 47 -2.66 -3.56 8.41
CA ARG A 47 -1.20 -3.73 8.44
C ARG A 47 -0.54 -3.29 7.14
N LEU A 48 -1.22 -3.45 6.01
CA LEU A 48 -0.76 -3.02 4.69
C LEU A 48 -0.43 -1.52 4.61
N LYS A 49 -1.06 -0.71 5.46
CA LYS A 49 -0.90 0.76 5.51
C LYS A 49 0.24 1.23 6.43
N ASN A 50 1.01 0.31 7.03
CA ASN A 50 2.06 0.59 8.02
C ASN A 50 1.55 1.47 9.18
N VAL A 51 0.86 0.82 10.10
CA VAL A 51 0.15 1.46 11.22
C VAL A 51 0.98 2.51 11.98
N PRO A 52 2.25 2.28 12.38
CA PRO A 52 3.06 3.30 13.04
C PRO A 52 3.16 4.62 12.26
N LEU A 53 3.32 4.53 10.93
CA LEU A 53 3.43 5.71 10.07
C LEU A 53 2.11 6.49 10.01
N VAL A 54 0.97 5.77 9.94
CA VAL A 54 -0.37 6.37 9.96
C VAL A 54 -0.62 7.09 11.29
N PHE A 55 -0.29 6.44 12.41
CA PHE A 55 -0.44 7.02 13.75
C PHE A 55 0.40 8.29 13.91
N ALA A 56 1.67 8.24 13.51
CA ALA A 56 2.55 9.39 13.58
C ALA A 56 2.06 10.56 12.71
N ALA A 57 1.58 10.28 11.49
CA ALA A 57 0.97 11.29 10.62
C ALA A 57 -0.28 11.91 11.27
N LEU A 58 -1.22 11.08 11.75
CA LEU A 58 -2.46 11.53 12.38
C LEU A 58 -2.21 12.38 13.63
N VAL A 59 -1.28 11.98 14.51
CA VAL A 59 -0.98 12.74 15.72
C VAL A 59 -0.40 14.12 15.38
N LEU A 60 0.52 14.21 14.42
CA LEU A 60 1.11 15.49 14.03
C LEU A 60 0.11 16.41 13.32
N LEU A 61 -0.74 15.85 12.45
CA LEU A 61 -1.83 16.60 11.82
C LEU A 61 -2.85 17.08 12.87
N HIS A 62 -3.13 16.28 13.89
CA HIS A 62 -4.06 16.65 14.96
C HIS A 62 -3.49 17.72 15.89
N ILE A 63 -2.18 17.70 16.17
CA ILE A 63 -1.51 18.78 16.89
C ILE A 63 -1.64 20.09 16.10
N GLN A 64 -1.44 20.04 14.78
CA GLN A 64 -1.62 21.21 13.91
C GLN A 64 -3.08 21.69 13.90
N LEU A 65 -4.04 20.78 13.70
CA LEU A 65 -5.47 21.10 13.68
C LEU A 65 -5.92 21.72 15.01
N THR A 66 -5.44 21.18 16.13
CA THR A 66 -5.69 21.71 17.48
C THR A 66 -5.19 23.14 17.60
N PHE A 67 -3.96 23.39 17.13
CA PHE A 67 -3.39 24.73 17.12
C PHE A 67 -4.24 25.69 16.28
N ASP A 68 -4.68 25.27 15.09
CA ASP A 68 -5.47 26.11 14.21
C ASP A 68 -6.87 26.41 14.75
N LEU A 69 -7.57 25.41 15.30
CA LEU A 69 -8.88 25.58 15.93
C LEU A 69 -8.83 26.48 17.18
N LEU A 70 -7.75 26.39 17.95
CA LEU A 70 -7.59 27.16 19.18
C LEU A 70 -6.95 28.54 18.96
N ALA A 71 -6.56 28.89 17.74
CA ALA A 71 -5.91 30.18 17.45
C ALA A 71 -6.79 31.38 17.85
N TYR A 72 -8.11 31.29 17.63
CA TYR A 72 -9.06 32.32 18.05
C TYR A 72 -9.17 32.47 19.58
N PRO A 73 -9.57 31.41 20.34
CA PRO A 73 -9.76 31.53 21.78
C PRO A 73 -8.45 31.78 22.55
N LEU A 74 -7.31 31.25 22.06
CA LEU A 74 -6.01 31.49 22.69
C LEU A 74 -5.48 32.89 22.41
N ASN A 75 -5.89 33.56 21.31
CA ASN A 75 -5.61 34.96 21.03
C ASN A 75 -4.16 35.40 21.34
N GLY A 76 -3.19 34.59 20.92
CA GLY A 76 -1.77 34.88 21.07
C GLY A 76 -1.15 34.64 22.45
N VAL A 77 -1.87 33.99 23.39
CA VAL A 77 -1.33 33.57 24.70
C VAL A 77 -0.08 32.69 24.57
N LEU A 78 -0.02 31.88 23.50
CA LEU A 78 1.13 31.01 23.26
C LEU A 78 2.39 31.83 22.91
N PRO A 79 3.58 31.43 23.43
CA PRO A 79 4.83 32.06 23.01
C PRO A 79 5.06 31.90 21.51
N CYS A 80 5.47 32.97 20.84
CA CYS A 80 5.72 32.96 19.39
C CYS A 80 6.71 31.87 18.94
N ALA A 81 7.70 31.55 19.79
CA ALA A 81 8.65 30.46 19.55
C ALA A 81 7.96 29.08 19.44
N VAL A 82 6.95 28.81 20.27
CA VAL A 82 6.21 27.55 20.24
C VAL A 82 5.40 27.44 18.95
N GLU A 83 4.71 28.51 18.57
CA GLU A 83 3.95 28.55 17.31
C GLU A 83 4.83 28.36 16.08
N TYR A 84 6.02 28.95 16.11
CA TYR A 84 7.02 28.77 15.06
C TYR A 84 7.36 27.30 14.87
N TRP A 85 7.63 26.57 15.96
CA TRP A 85 7.94 25.14 15.88
C TRP A 85 6.75 24.28 15.47
N ILE A 86 5.54 24.59 15.94
CA ILE A 86 4.33 23.87 15.52
C ILE A 86 4.16 23.98 13.99
N MET A 87 4.21 25.20 13.44
CA MET A 87 4.06 25.44 12.01
C MET A 87 5.24 24.94 11.17
N THR A 88 6.46 25.01 11.69
CA THR A 88 7.68 24.61 10.96
C THR A 88 7.90 23.09 10.98
N LEU A 89 7.39 22.39 12.00
CA LEU A 89 7.63 20.95 12.22
C LEU A 89 6.37 20.11 12.06
N CYS A 90 5.28 20.41 12.78
CA CYS A 90 4.13 19.50 12.89
C CYS A 90 3.40 19.33 11.56
N LEU A 91 3.03 20.43 10.89
CA LEU A 91 2.32 20.37 9.62
C LEU A 91 3.20 19.76 8.49
N PRO A 92 4.43 20.24 8.23
CA PRO A 92 5.34 19.63 7.26
C PRO A 92 5.60 18.14 7.50
N LEU A 93 5.87 17.75 8.75
CA LEU A 93 6.17 16.37 9.07
C LEU A 93 4.91 15.49 8.98
N GLY A 94 3.76 15.96 9.46
CA GLY A 94 2.49 15.27 9.34
C GLY A 94 2.13 14.96 7.87
N ILE A 95 2.27 15.95 6.99
CA ILE A 95 2.06 15.75 5.55
C ILE A 95 3.14 14.84 4.94
N ALA A 96 4.40 14.99 5.32
CA ALA A 96 5.48 14.14 4.83
C ALA A 96 5.25 12.66 5.17
N LEU A 97 4.82 12.35 6.40
CA LEU A 97 4.47 11.00 6.82
C LEU A 97 3.22 10.48 6.10
N PHE A 98 2.21 11.34 5.89
CA PHE A 98 1.04 11.00 5.09
C PHE A 98 1.43 10.65 3.64
N GLN A 99 2.35 11.39 3.02
CA GLN A 99 2.83 11.05 1.68
C GLN A 99 3.68 9.78 1.66
N ALA A 100 4.46 9.53 2.71
CA ALA A 100 5.16 8.25 2.87
C ALA A 100 4.18 7.07 2.96
N GLN A 101 3.04 7.25 3.65
CA GLN A 101 1.96 6.25 3.69
C GLN A 101 1.35 6.05 2.30
N ASN A 102 1.04 7.11 1.56
CA ASN A 102 0.50 6.99 0.20
C ASN A 102 1.49 6.29 -0.76
N MET A 103 2.80 6.41 -0.54
CA MET A 103 3.77 5.72 -1.37
C MET A 103 3.80 4.20 -1.13
N GLN A 104 3.30 3.72 0.02
CA GLN A 104 3.15 2.29 0.26
C GLN A 104 2.10 1.67 -0.65
N LEU A 105 0.96 2.34 -0.86
CA LEU A 105 -0.07 1.88 -1.80
C LEU A 105 0.54 1.61 -3.18
N PHE A 106 1.31 2.58 -3.69
CA PHE A 106 1.99 2.44 -4.98
C PHE A 106 2.98 1.27 -4.96
N SER A 107 3.83 1.17 -3.94
CA SER A 107 4.81 0.09 -3.84
C SER A 107 4.14 -1.28 -3.80
N THR A 108 3.09 -1.44 -2.99
CA THR A 108 2.35 -2.70 -2.86
C THR A 108 1.71 -3.09 -4.19
N PHE A 109 0.97 -2.17 -4.83
CA PHE A 109 0.32 -2.43 -6.13
C PHE A 109 1.33 -2.85 -7.20
N TYR A 110 2.43 -2.11 -7.37
CA TYR A 110 3.43 -2.45 -8.38
C TYR A 110 4.13 -3.77 -8.07
N ASN A 111 4.49 -4.02 -6.82
CA ASN A 111 5.15 -5.26 -6.44
C ASN A 111 4.21 -6.47 -6.65
N GLN A 112 2.91 -6.35 -6.36
CA GLN A 112 1.90 -7.37 -6.66
C GLN A 112 1.73 -7.58 -8.18
N GLN A 113 1.72 -6.51 -8.98
CA GLN A 113 1.70 -6.62 -10.43
C GLN A 113 2.97 -7.29 -10.99
N HIS A 114 4.14 -7.02 -10.39
CA HIS A 114 5.38 -7.69 -10.74
C HIS A 114 5.37 -9.17 -10.38
N LEU A 115 4.76 -9.55 -9.25
CA LEU A 115 4.53 -10.95 -8.90
C LEU A 115 3.70 -11.67 -9.96
N LEU A 116 2.58 -11.07 -10.39
CA LEU A 116 1.76 -11.61 -11.49
C LEU A 116 2.57 -11.81 -12.77
N ARG A 117 3.28 -10.75 -13.22
CA ARG A 117 4.09 -10.82 -14.44
C ARG A 117 5.18 -11.90 -14.36
N ARG A 118 5.76 -12.11 -13.18
CA ARG A 118 6.73 -13.20 -12.94
C ARG A 118 6.06 -14.57 -12.92
N SER A 119 4.88 -14.70 -12.31
CA SER A 119 4.04 -15.90 -12.33
C SER A 119 3.77 -16.34 -13.78
N THR A 120 3.32 -15.41 -14.64
CA THR A 120 3.08 -15.67 -16.06
C THR A 120 4.37 -15.99 -16.84
N LYS A 121 5.48 -15.29 -16.53
CA LYS A 121 6.77 -15.50 -17.22
C LYS A 121 7.53 -16.75 -16.78
N HIS A 122 7.28 -17.32 -15.60
CA HIS A 122 7.89 -18.60 -15.21
C HIS A 122 7.43 -19.79 -16.10
N SER A 123 6.41 -19.59 -16.95
CA SER A 123 6.05 -20.47 -18.07
C SER A 123 6.95 -20.30 -19.32
N ALA A 124 7.86 -19.32 -19.33
CA ALA A 124 8.85 -19.08 -20.39
C ALA A 124 10.27 -19.07 -19.78
N ILE A 125 11.04 -20.08 -20.16
CA ILE A 125 12.40 -20.42 -19.72
C ILE A 125 13.30 -19.19 -19.45
N ARG A 126 13.92 -19.15 -18.26
CA ARG A 126 15.03 -18.23 -17.94
C ARG A 126 16.28 -18.64 -18.72
N THR A 127 16.75 -17.79 -19.63
CA THR A 127 18.15 -17.80 -20.10
C THR A 127 18.90 -16.66 -19.40
N SER A 128 19.83 -17.04 -18.53
CA SER A 128 20.75 -16.13 -17.86
C SER A 128 21.90 -15.79 -18.82
N LYS A 129 22.13 -14.50 -19.10
CA LYS A 129 23.37 -14.02 -19.72
C LYS A 129 24.29 -13.50 -18.62
N ASP A 130 25.47 -14.09 -18.51
CA ASP A 130 26.60 -13.58 -17.73
C ASP A 130 27.06 -12.23 -18.30
N GLN A 131 27.30 -11.23 -17.44
CA GLN A 131 27.99 -10.00 -17.82
C GLN A 131 29.31 -9.86 -17.07
N GLN A 132 30.36 -9.69 -17.86
CA GLN A 132 31.74 -9.46 -17.49
C GLN A 132 31.91 -8.03 -16.97
N GLY A 133 32.37 -7.89 -15.72
CA GLY A 133 32.48 -6.60 -15.02
C GLY A 133 33.68 -5.77 -15.48
N ASN A 134 33.44 -4.47 -15.70
CA ASN A 134 34.45 -3.45 -15.89
C ASN A 134 34.38 -2.47 -14.69
N GLU A 135 35.50 -2.20 -14.03
CA GLU A 135 35.55 -1.35 -12.82
C GLU A 135 35.15 0.10 -13.16
N LYS A 136 34.04 0.57 -12.58
CA LYS A 136 33.60 1.97 -12.66
C LYS A 136 33.74 2.70 -11.32
N LEU A 137 33.96 4.01 -11.45
CA LEU A 137 34.27 5.00 -10.41
C LEU A 137 33.26 5.02 -9.24
N TRP A 138 33.72 5.30 -8.02
CA TRP A 138 32.93 5.24 -6.78
C TRP A 138 31.61 6.06 -6.75
N VAL A 139 31.56 7.22 -7.42
CA VAL A 139 30.35 8.07 -7.49
C VAL A 139 29.28 7.46 -8.39
N THR A 140 29.67 6.86 -9.52
CA THR A 140 28.73 6.16 -10.41
C THR A 140 28.18 4.92 -9.73
N LYS A 141 28.99 4.25 -8.89
CA LYS A 141 28.56 3.09 -8.08
C LYS A 141 27.48 3.47 -7.05
N LYS A 142 27.60 4.63 -6.38
CA LYS A 142 26.57 5.14 -5.46
C LYS A 142 25.28 5.54 -6.17
N TRP A 143 25.39 6.15 -7.36
CA TRP A 143 24.24 6.50 -8.20
C TRP A 143 23.51 5.26 -8.74
N GLU A 144 24.26 4.24 -9.15
CA GLU A 144 23.74 2.96 -9.62
C GLU A 144 23.09 2.17 -8.46
N ILE A 145 23.68 2.18 -7.26
CA ILE A 145 23.05 1.67 -6.04
C ILE A 145 21.72 2.40 -5.76
N TRP A 146 21.66 3.73 -5.93
CA TRP A 146 20.43 4.51 -5.73
C TRP A 146 19.36 4.22 -6.79
N GLN A 147 19.75 3.97 -8.04
CA GLN A 147 18.86 3.53 -9.12
C GLN A 147 18.36 2.09 -8.89
N ASN A 148 19.17 1.23 -8.27
CA ASN A 148 18.85 -0.16 -7.93
C ASN A 148 18.07 -0.32 -6.61
N MET A 149 17.79 0.77 -5.89
CA MET A 149 17.01 0.71 -4.65
C MET A 149 15.50 0.59 -4.96
N CYS A 150 14.81 -0.25 -4.20
CA CYS A 150 13.34 -0.33 -4.24
C CYS A 150 12.73 1.08 -4.19
N TYR A 151 11.81 1.35 -5.12
CA TYR A 151 11.20 2.67 -5.32
C TYR A 151 10.66 3.30 -4.02
N LEU A 152 10.10 2.47 -3.13
CA LEU A 152 9.65 2.87 -1.80
C LEU A 152 10.79 3.43 -0.94
N ARG A 153 11.90 2.71 -0.84
CA ARG A 153 13.08 3.11 -0.05
C ARG A 153 13.70 4.38 -0.59
N ARG A 154 13.74 4.54 -1.92
CA ARG A 154 14.20 5.77 -2.57
C ARG A 154 13.32 6.97 -2.19
N THR A 155 12.00 6.79 -2.19
CA THR A 155 11.08 7.87 -1.84
C THR A 155 11.18 8.21 -0.35
N TYR A 156 11.31 7.23 0.53
CA TYR A 156 11.51 7.48 1.96
C TYR A 156 12.79 8.27 2.23
N TRP A 157 13.88 7.97 1.53
CA TRP A 157 15.09 8.76 1.61
C TRP A 157 14.89 10.20 1.15
N LEU A 158 14.14 10.43 0.07
CA LEU A 158 13.82 11.78 -0.39
C LEU A 158 12.95 12.55 0.62
N ILE A 159 11.94 11.88 1.19
CA ILE A 159 11.08 12.47 2.23
C ILE A 159 11.91 12.79 3.48
N ALA A 160 12.74 11.85 3.94
CA ALA A 160 13.60 12.04 5.11
C ALA A 160 14.62 13.17 4.90
N LEU A 161 15.23 13.25 3.71
CA LEU A 161 16.14 14.33 3.35
C LEU A 161 15.41 15.68 3.34
N GLY A 162 14.20 15.74 2.79
CA GLY A 162 13.37 16.94 2.79
C GLY A 162 12.98 17.39 4.20
N VAL A 163 12.57 16.46 5.07
CA VAL A 163 12.27 16.74 6.48
C VAL A 163 13.51 17.24 7.22
N LEU A 164 14.66 16.61 7.00
CA LEU A 164 15.93 17.03 7.61
C LEU A 164 16.33 18.43 7.17
N PHE A 165 16.22 18.70 5.86
CA PHE A 165 16.49 20.02 5.29
C PHE A 165 15.58 21.10 5.88
N GLN A 166 14.28 20.83 5.97
CA GLN A 166 13.30 21.70 6.61
C GLN A 166 13.65 21.97 8.07
N PHE A 167 14.03 20.94 8.83
CA PHE A 167 14.41 21.07 10.23
C PHE A 167 15.68 21.92 10.41
N ILE A 168 16.70 21.71 9.58
CA ILE A 168 17.94 22.49 9.61
C ILE A 168 17.65 23.97 9.30
N ILE A 169 16.87 24.25 8.25
CA ILE A 169 16.47 25.64 7.93
C ILE A 169 15.69 26.27 9.08
N GLY A 170 14.77 25.51 9.69
CA GLY A 170 14.00 25.96 10.85
C GLY A 170 14.88 26.35 12.03
N ILE A 171 15.86 25.51 12.38
CA ILE A 171 16.85 25.80 13.41
C ILE A 171 17.63 27.08 13.09
N ILE A 172 18.16 27.18 11.86
CA ILE A 172 18.97 28.33 11.45
C ILE A 172 18.18 29.63 11.58
N ILE A 173 16.94 29.66 11.08
CA ILE A 173 16.08 30.85 11.16
C ILE A 173 15.71 31.18 12.61
N PHE A 174 15.41 30.16 13.41
CA PHE A 174 15.09 30.33 14.82
C PHE A 174 16.21 31.06 15.57
N PHE A 175 17.46 30.61 15.43
CA PHE A 175 18.60 31.19 16.13
C PHE A 175 19.07 32.53 15.54
N ILE A 176 18.97 32.74 14.23
CA ILE A 176 19.44 33.99 13.61
C ILE A 176 18.45 35.14 13.83
N SER A 177 17.14 34.88 13.98
CA SER A 177 16.12 35.93 14.09
C SER A 177 16.10 36.63 15.46
N ARG A 178 16.19 37.97 15.45
CA ARG A 178 15.97 38.83 16.63
C ARG A 178 14.54 38.78 17.17
N LYS A 179 13.60 38.15 16.46
CA LYS A 179 12.23 37.94 16.94
C LYS A 179 12.14 36.89 18.02
N PHE A 180 12.94 35.83 17.93
CA PHE A 180 12.99 34.75 18.91
C PHE A 180 14.09 34.96 19.93
N HIS A 181 15.22 35.55 19.51
CA HIS A 181 16.37 35.84 20.38
C HIS A 181 16.78 37.32 20.28
N PRO A 182 16.11 38.23 21.01
CA PRO A 182 16.45 39.66 21.00
C PRO A 182 17.88 39.97 21.45
N SER A 183 18.50 39.09 22.26
CA SER A 183 19.82 39.30 22.85
C SER A 183 21.00 39.04 21.89
N PHE A 184 20.88 38.05 20.99
CA PHE A 184 22.00 37.64 20.10
C PHE A 184 21.60 37.42 18.65
N GLY A 185 20.32 37.47 18.30
CA GLY A 185 19.87 37.39 16.91
C GLY A 185 20.48 38.52 16.08
N VAL A 186 20.64 38.28 14.78
CA VAL A 186 21.31 39.21 13.86
C VAL A 186 20.32 39.85 12.88
N VAL A 187 19.28 39.11 12.48
CA VAL A 187 18.34 39.53 11.43
C VAL A 187 16.97 39.92 12.01
N SER A 188 16.20 40.71 11.25
CA SER A 188 14.85 41.21 11.61
C SER A 188 14.84 42.20 12.79
N PRO A 189 13.85 43.09 12.92
CA PRO A 189 13.75 43.97 14.08
C PRO A 189 13.26 43.21 15.32
N THR A 190 13.62 43.71 16.52
CA THR A 190 13.00 43.26 17.78
C THR A 190 11.50 43.44 17.71
N SER A 191 10.75 42.44 18.12
CA SER A 191 9.31 42.34 17.86
C SER A 191 8.51 42.24 19.15
N THR A 192 7.28 42.76 19.13
CA THR A 192 6.27 42.47 20.15
C THR A 192 5.69 41.08 19.91
N LEU A 193 4.91 40.58 20.87
CA LEU A 193 4.24 39.29 20.77
C LEU A 193 3.42 39.19 19.48
N TRP A 194 2.72 40.26 19.09
CA TRP A 194 1.95 40.35 17.85
C TRP A 194 2.84 40.36 16.60
N THR A 195 3.84 41.26 16.53
CA THR A 195 4.64 41.44 15.30
C THR A 195 5.59 40.26 15.00
N CYS A 196 5.80 39.38 15.98
CA CYS A 196 6.61 38.17 15.82
C CYS A 196 6.01 37.15 14.82
N ARG A 197 4.68 37.10 14.72
CA ARG A 197 3.92 36.13 13.89
C ARG A 197 3.82 36.49 12.41
N ALA A 198 4.51 37.56 11.99
CA ALA A 198 4.55 38.01 10.61
C ALA A 198 5.99 38.26 10.20
N GLY A 199 6.36 37.85 8.99
CA GLY A 199 7.68 38.12 8.43
C GLY A 199 8.19 37.01 7.52
N TRP A 200 9.39 37.20 6.99
CA TRP A 200 10.02 36.25 6.08
C TRP A 200 10.41 34.94 6.78
N GLU A 201 10.51 34.93 8.11
CA GLU A 201 10.85 33.73 8.91
C GLU A 201 9.85 32.58 8.70
N TRP A 202 8.61 32.91 8.31
CA TRP A 202 7.49 31.99 8.08
C TRP A 202 7.37 31.55 6.60
N PHE A 203 8.18 32.13 5.71
CA PHE A 203 8.14 31.81 4.29
C PHE A 203 8.55 30.35 3.99
N PRO A 204 9.60 29.77 4.60
CA PRO A 204 10.00 28.40 4.28
C PRO A 204 8.93 27.35 4.58
N SER A 205 8.24 27.45 5.72
CA SER A 205 7.14 26.52 6.04
C SER A 205 5.99 26.62 5.03
N THR A 206 5.67 27.83 4.58
CA THR A 206 4.68 28.09 3.53
C THR A 206 5.10 27.53 2.18
N LEU A 207 6.35 27.77 1.76
CA LEU A 207 6.90 27.26 0.50
C LEU A 207 6.87 25.72 0.49
N TRP A 208 7.25 25.11 1.61
CA TRP A 208 7.23 23.66 1.76
C TRP A 208 5.79 23.14 1.65
N GLN A 209 4.84 23.75 2.35
CA GLN A 209 3.41 23.43 2.23
C GLN A 209 2.91 23.48 0.78
N ALA A 210 3.33 24.50 0.02
CA ALA A 210 3.00 24.64 -1.40
C ALA A 210 3.57 23.50 -2.24
N LEU A 211 4.84 23.13 -2.04
CA LEU A 211 5.49 22.03 -2.76
C LEU A 211 4.79 20.69 -2.51
N TYR A 212 4.40 20.38 -1.27
CA TYR A 212 3.66 19.13 -1.01
C TYR A 212 2.27 19.14 -1.65
N THR A 213 1.54 20.23 -1.48
CA THR A 213 0.13 20.30 -1.87
C THR A 213 -0.04 20.38 -3.39
N TYR A 214 0.80 21.14 -4.09
CA TYR A 214 0.64 21.43 -5.52
C TYR A 214 1.59 20.69 -6.45
N LEU A 215 2.72 20.19 -5.95
CA LEU A 215 3.63 19.39 -6.76
C LEU A 215 3.47 17.91 -6.44
N LEU A 216 3.74 17.51 -5.19
CA LEU A 216 3.73 16.10 -4.81
C LEU A 216 2.33 15.50 -4.80
N GLY A 217 1.31 16.21 -4.30
CA GLY A 217 -0.08 15.76 -4.30
C GLY A 217 -0.58 15.37 -5.69
N PRO A 218 -0.57 16.27 -6.68
CA PRO A 218 -0.97 15.96 -8.06
C PRO A 218 -0.12 14.86 -8.71
N LEU A 219 1.19 14.81 -8.45
CA LEU A 219 2.04 13.71 -8.93
C LEU A 219 1.61 12.35 -8.38
N ILE A 220 1.23 12.29 -7.10
CA ILE A 220 0.71 11.07 -6.47
C ILE A 220 -0.64 10.70 -7.09
N LEU A 221 -1.56 11.66 -7.25
CA LEU A 221 -2.84 11.44 -7.93
C LEU A 221 -2.65 10.88 -9.35
N TYR A 222 -1.71 11.44 -10.10
CA TYR A 222 -1.36 10.97 -11.43
C TYR A 222 -0.85 9.52 -11.41
N LYS A 223 -0.01 9.17 -10.44
CA LYS A 223 0.53 7.81 -10.30
C LYS A 223 -0.50 6.77 -9.88
N ILE A 224 -1.46 7.13 -9.01
CA ILE A 224 -2.46 6.18 -8.49
C ILE A 224 -3.73 6.09 -9.36
N ARG A 225 -3.84 6.88 -10.44
CA ARG A 225 -5.08 7.02 -11.23
C ARG A 225 -5.67 5.70 -11.73
N HIS A 226 -4.80 4.75 -12.07
CA HIS A 226 -5.18 3.45 -12.63
C HIS A 226 -5.42 2.36 -11.60
N ILE A 227 -5.10 2.61 -10.33
CA ILE A 227 -5.31 1.65 -9.25
C ILE A 227 -6.83 1.56 -8.99
N ARG A 228 -7.31 0.32 -8.90
CA ARG A 228 -8.70 -0.03 -8.57
C ARG A 228 -8.68 -1.05 -7.45
N ASP A 229 -8.60 -0.58 -6.22
CA ASP A 229 -8.52 -1.42 -5.03
C ASP A 229 -9.90 -1.64 -4.38
N THR A 230 -10.06 -2.76 -3.67
CA THR A 230 -11.27 -3.07 -2.87
C THR A 230 -11.28 -2.35 -1.52
N HIS A 231 -10.14 -1.81 -1.09
CA HIS A 231 -9.93 -1.23 0.24
C HIS A 231 -10.24 0.28 0.31
N ASN A 232 -10.70 0.89 -0.78
CA ASN A 232 -10.93 2.33 -0.93
C ASN A 232 -9.71 3.20 -0.54
N TRP A 233 -8.50 2.66 -0.58
CA TRP A 233 -7.27 3.38 -0.26
C TRP A 233 -6.97 4.45 -1.31
N LYS A 234 -7.14 4.15 -2.61
CA LYS A 234 -7.01 5.18 -3.65
C LYS A 234 -8.01 6.32 -3.44
N LEU A 235 -9.26 5.99 -3.08
CA LEU A 235 -10.30 6.98 -2.81
C LEU A 235 -9.95 7.84 -1.58
N GLN A 236 -9.50 7.22 -0.49
CA GLN A 236 -8.98 7.89 0.71
C GLN A 236 -7.90 8.91 0.34
N THR A 237 -6.86 8.49 -0.40
CA THR A 237 -5.76 9.38 -0.83
C THR A 237 -6.27 10.50 -1.74
N THR A 238 -7.18 10.19 -2.65
CA THR A 238 -7.75 11.18 -3.58
C THR A 238 -8.51 12.27 -2.83
N LEU A 239 -9.43 11.89 -1.94
CA LEU A 239 -10.22 12.82 -1.14
C LEU A 239 -9.33 13.66 -0.22
N ALA A 240 -8.37 13.04 0.47
CA ALA A 240 -7.44 13.75 1.35
C ALA A 240 -6.67 14.86 0.61
N ILE A 241 -6.14 14.56 -0.58
CA ILE A 241 -5.41 15.55 -1.38
C ILE A 241 -6.37 16.64 -1.86
N LEU A 242 -7.53 16.28 -2.43
CA LEU A 242 -8.50 17.25 -2.95
C LEU A 242 -8.99 18.22 -1.86
N PHE A 243 -9.28 17.74 -0.65
CA PHE A 243 -9.72 18.59 0.45
C PHE A 243 -8.62 19.54 0.97
N SER A 244 -7.34 19.20 0.76
CA SER A 244 -6.22 20.06 1.15
C SER A 244 -5.91 21.19 0.14
N LEU A 245 -6.32 21.05 -1.13
CA LEU A 245 -6.01 22.01 -2.20
C LEU A 245 -6.55 23.44 -1.98
N PRO A 246 -7.74 23.69 -1.40
CA PRO A 246 -8.24 25.05 -1.26
C PRO A 246 -7.57 25.86 -0.14
N ALA A 247 -6.89 25.20 0.80
CA ALA A 247 -6.43 25.84 2.02
C ALA A 247 -5.38 26.93 1.79
N LEU A 248 -4.31 26.61 1.03
CA LEU A 248 -3.21 27.53 0.80
C LEU A 248 -3.61 28.80 0.00
N PRO A 249 -4.39 28.73 -1.10
CA PRO A 249 -4.77 29.91 -1.87
C PRO A 249 -5.73 30.80 -1.08
N LEU A 250 -6.63 30.20 -0.28
CA LEU A 250 -7.51 30.96 0.61
C LEU A 250 -6.70 31.65 1.71
N TRP A 251 -5.72 30.97 2.30
CA TRP A 251 -4.81 31.61 3.25
C TRP A 251 -3.99 32.74 2.60
N LEU A 252 -3.40 32.52 1.42
CA LEU A 252 -2.65 33.56 0.70
C LEU A 252 -3.52 34.75 0.30
N SER A 253 -4.77 34.52 -0.10
CA SER A 253 -5.68 35.60 -0.48
C SER A 253 -6.02 36.50 0.69
N THR A 254 -6.09 35.95 1.91
CA THR A 254 -6.21 36.76 3.14
C THR A 254 -4.99 37.67 3.31
N LEU A 255 -3.76 37.15 3.14
CA LEU A 255 -2.56 37.98 3.28
C LEU A 255 -2.46 39.08 2.23
N ALA A 256 -2.96 38.83 1.01
CA ALA A 256 -2.89 39.78 -0.10
C ALA A 256 -3.95 40.89 -0.03
N THR A 257 -5.09 40.67 0.65
CA THR A 257 -6.26 41.54 0.54
C THR A 257 -6.58 42.25 1.87
N PRO A 258 -6.42 43.58 1.98
CA PRO A 258 -6.62 44.31 3.23
C PRO A 258 -8.09 44.35 3.71
N ASN A 259 -9.06 44.22 2.80
CA ASN A 259 -10.49 44.25 3.15
C ASN A 259 -10.97 43.03 3.96
N PHE A 260 -10.20 41.94 4.00
CA PHE A 260 -10.51 40.77 4.84
C PHE A 260 -10.29 41.02 6.34
N TYR A 261 -9.80 42.21 6.73
CA TYR A 261 -9.55 42.57 8.13
C TYR A 261 -10.80 42.46 9.03
N GLN A 262 -11.99 42.72 8.52
CA GLN A 262 -13.24 42.54 9.29
C GLN A 262 -13.51 41.07 9.60
N SER A 263 -13.19 40.16 8.67
CA SER A 263 -13.33 38.72 8.87
C SER A 263 -12.29 38.17 9.86
N TYR A 264 -11.08 38.74 9.94
CA TYR A 264 -10.02 38.30 10.87
C TYR A 264 -10.39 38.42 12.34
N SER A 265 -11.30 39.32 12.66
CA SER A 265 -11.80 39.50 14.02
C SER A 265 -12.53 38.28 14.56
N PHE A 266 -13.01 37.37 13.70
CA PHE A 266 -13.72 36.14 14.09
C PHE A 266 -13.16 34.88 13.43
N TRP A 267 -12.50 35.02 12.29
CA TRP A 267 -11.90 33.94 11.50
C TRP A 267 -10.42 34.23 11.23
N PRO A 268 -9.52 33.82 12.14
CA PRO A 268 -8.09 33.84 11.92
C PRO A 268 -7.67 33.22 10.57
N PRO A 269 -6.68 33.78 9.85
CA PRO A 269 -6.25 33.27 8.55
C PRO A 269 -5.92 31.77 8.53
N ASN A 270 -5.27 31.25 9.57
CA ASN A 270 -4.89 29.84 9.63
C ASN A 270 -6.08 28.86 9.67
N LEU A 271 -7.29 29.33 10.01
CA LEU A 271 -8.50 28.49 9.96
C LEU A 271 -8.85 28.02 8.56
N TRP A 272 -8.32 28.63 7.49
CA TRP A 272 -8.50 28.12 6.14
C TRP A 272 -7.87 26.74 5.91
N PHE A 273 -6.95 26.31 6.78
CA PHE A 273 -6.42 24.93 6.79
C PHE A 273 -7.31 23.93 7.54
N VAL A 274 -8.18 24.38 8.44
CA VAL A 274 -8.99 23.51 9.31
C VAL A 274 -9.90 22.57 8.51
N PRO A 275 -10.71 23.02 7.52
CA PRO A 275 -11.57 22.10 6.78
C PRO A 275 -10.78 21.01 6.05
N GLY A 276 -9.64 21.35 5.47
CA GLY A 276 -8.78 20.41 4.77
C GLY A 276 -8.14 19.39 5.72
N LEU A 277 -7.55 19.85 6.82
CA LEU A 277 -6.93 19.00 7.84
C LEU A 277 -7.95 18.07 8.53
N ALA A 278 -9.12 18.62 8.91
CA ALA A 278 -10.20 17.85 9.49
C ALA A 278 -10.71 16.78 8.49
N ALA A 279 -10.92 17.15 7.22
CA ALA A 279 -11.35 16.19 6.21
C ALA A 279 -10.28 15.10 5.96
N MET A 280 -8.99 15.46 5.97
CA MET A 280 -7.88 14.49 5.88
C MET A 280 -7.87 13.52 7.06
N GLU A 281 -7.93 14.00 8.31
CA GLU A 281 -8.02 13.14 9.50
C GLU A 281 -9.22 12.21 9.43
N PHE A 282 -10.37 12.75 9.04
CA PHE A 282 -11.60 11.99 8.91
C PHE A 282 -11.45 10.87 7.89
N VAL A 283 -11.01 11.13 6.66
CA VAL A 283 -10.91 10.08 5.64
C VAL A 283 -9.84 9.04 6.01
N ILE A 284 -8.72 9.44 6.62
CA ILE A 284 -7.66 8.51 7.04
C ILE A 284 -8.16 7.54 8.11
N LEU A 285 -9.02 7.99 9.03
CA LEU A 285 -9.62 7.16 10.07
C LEU A 285 -10.85 6.39 9.58
N PHE A 286 -11.70 7.01 8.77
CA PHE A 286 -12.98 6.48 8.34
C PHE A 286 -12.84 5.23 7.47
N PHE A 287 -12.05 5.29 6.40
CA PHE A 287 -11.99 4.18 5.43
C PHE A 287 -11.52 2.84 6.04
N PRO A 288 -10.44 2.79 6.85
CA PRO A 288 -10.05 1.55 7.51
C PRO A 288 -11.12 1.00 8.47
N LEU A 289 -11.83 1.87 9.20
CA LEU A 289 -12.88 1.46 10.14
C LEU A 289 -14.15 1.01 9.40
N TRP A 290 -14.49 1.69 8.32
CA TRP A 290 -15.55 1.30 7.40
C TRP A 290 -15.27 -0.09 6.83
N GLU A 291 -14.04 -0.36 6.42
CA GLU A 291 -13.65 -1.65 5.89
C GLU A 291 -13.76 -2.79 6.93
N VAL A 292 -13.48 -2.52 8.20
CA VAL A 292 -13.73 -3.47 9.30
C VAL A 292 -15.21 -3.80 9.39
N TRP A 293 -16.07 -2.79 9.32
CA TRP A 293 -17.52 -2.97 9.36
C TRP A 293 -18.02 -3.75 8.15
N GLU A 294 -17.57 -3.39 6.95
CA GLU A 294 -17.93 -4.05 5.70
C GLU A 294 -17.50 -5.51 5.68
N THR A 295 -16.27 -5.81 6.10
CA THR A 295 -15.77 -7.19 6.21
C THR A 295 -16.59 -8.00 7.20
N ARG A 296 -17.01 -7.42 8.34
CA ARG A 296 -17.88 -8.10 9.31
C ARG A 296 -19.28 -8.34 8.76
N LYS A 297 -19.86 -7.34 8.08
CA LYS A 297 -21.16 -7.46 7.42
C LYS A 297 -21.12 -8.59 6.38
N LEU A 298 -20.04 -8.66 5.60
CA LEU A 298 -19.84 -9.69 4.59
C LEU A 298 -19.69 -11.08 5.23
N LYS A 299 -18.90 -11.21 6.31
CA LYS A 299 -18.82 -12.47 7.08
C LYS A 299 -20.16 -12.88 7.69
N ALA A 300 -20.95 -11.92 8.18
CA ALA A 300 -22.30 -12.19 8.70
C ALA A 300 -23.28 -12.62 7.59
N LYS A 301 -23.21 -12.00 6.39
CA LYS A 301 -23.97 -12.40 5.19
C LYS A 301 -23.67 -13.85 4.83
N VAL A 302 -22.38 -14.23 4.78
CA VAL A 302 -21.96 -15.62 4.51
C VAL A 302 -22.46 -16.58 5.59
N ALA A 303 -22.43 -16.19 6.86
CA ALA A 303 -22.90 -17.04 7.97
C ALA A 303 -24.43 -17.20 8.02
N PHE A 304 -25.20 -16.19 7.58
CA PHE A 304 -26.65 -16.15 7.72
C PHE A 304 -27.42 -16.82 6.58
N HIS A 305 -26.81 -17.14 5.43
CA HIS A 305 -27.48 -17.89 4.35
C HIS A 305 -27.27 -19.41 4.52
N PRO A 306 -28.22 -20.19 5.05
CA PRO A 306 -28.15 -21.67 5.09
C PRO A 306 -28.86 -22.27 3.86
N GLY A 307 -29.31 -21.42 2.92
CA GLY A 307 -29.98 -21.82 1.70
C GLY A 307 -28.98 -22.42 0.72
N ARG A 308 -29.26 -23.64 0.25
CA ARG A 308 -28.40 -24.53 -0.56
C ARG A 308 -27.76 -23.89 -1.81
N SER A 309 -28.20 -22.70 -2.25
CA SER A 309 -27.73 -21.99 -3.46
C SER A 309 -26.66 -20.91 -3.19
N GLU A 310 -26.92 -19.95 -2.29
CA GLU A 310 -25.96 -18.85 -2.01
C GLU A 310 -24.80 -19.29 -1.11
N ALA A 311 -25.04 -20.19 -0.16
CA ALA A 311 -23.98 -20.81 0.66
C ALA A 311 -22.99 -21.62 -0.20
N CYS A 312 -23.45 -22.15 -1.33
CA CYS A 312 -22.61 -22.89 -2.27
C CYS A 312 -21.55 -21.99 -2.90
N LYS A 313 -21.87 -20.73 -3.21
CA LYS A 313 -20.93 -19.77 -3.83
C LYS A 313 -19.75 -19.43 -2.91
N TYR A 314 -19.99 -19.30 -1.61
CA TYR A 314 -18.95 -18.99 -0.61
C TYR A 314 -18.30 -20.24 0.00
N SER A 315 -18.59 -21.43 -0.55
CA SER A 315 -18.05 -22.69 -0.03
C SER A 315 -16.61 -22.95 -0.49
N MET A 316 -15.89 -23.78 0.28
CA MET A 316 -14.59 -24.30 -0.13
C MET A 316 -14.65 -24.99 -1.51
N ALA A 317 -15.75 -25.71 -1.80
CA ALA A 317 -15.92 -26.39 -3.08
C ALA A 317 -16.04 -25.43 -4.28
N ALA A 318 -16.63 -24.25 -4.08
CA ALA A 318 -16.68 -23.22 -5.11
C ALA A 318 -15.31 -22.55 -5.32
N LEU A 319 -14.58 -22.27 -4.24
CA LEU A 319 -13.20 -21.79 -4.32
C LEU A 319 -12.30 -22.80 -5.07
N GLU A 320 -12.37 -24.08 -4.72
CA GLU A 320 -11.59 -25.12 -5.41
C GLU A 320 -11.97 -25.28 -6.87
N ARG A 321 -13.25 -25.07 -7.23
CA ARG A 321 -13.67 -25.03 -8.63
C ARG A 321 -13.05 -23.84 -9.35
N ALA A 322 -13.08 -22.64 -8.75
CA ALA A 322 -12.46 -21.46 -9.34
C ALA A 322 -10.93 -21.59 -9.47
N LEU A 323 -10.26 -22.21 -8.50
CA LEU A 323 -8.83 -22.50 -8.59
C LEU A 323 -8.49 -23.46 -9.75
N ARG A 324 -9.41 -24.36 -10.12
CA ARG A 324 -9.22 -25.26 -11.27
C ARG A 324 -9.61 -24.62 -12.61
N ASP A 325 -10.76 -23.95 -12.65
CA ASP A 325 -11.42 -23.57 -13.91
C ASP A 325 -11.21 -22.10 -14.28
N ASP A 326 -11.00 -21.20 -13.31
CA ASP A 326 -10.95 -19.73 -13.51
C ASP A 326 -9.85 -19.05 -12.67
N ILE A 327 -8.69 -19.70 -12.57
CA ILE A 327 -7.60 -19.21 -11.71
C ILE A 327 -7.04 -17.87 -12.16
N GLU A 328 -7.06 -17.58 -13.47
CA GLU A 328 -6.48 -16.35 -14.02
C GLU A 328 -7.24 -15.10 -13.56
N ARG A 329 -8.58 -15.16 -13.53
CA ARG A 329 -9.38 -14.03 -13.03
C ARG A 329 -9.20 -13.85 -11.53
N LEU A 330 -9.16 -14.94 -10.77
CA LEU A 330 -8.95 -14.90 -9.33
C LEU A 330 -7.54 -14.39 -8.99
N GLU A 331 -6.51 -14.80 -9.73
CA GLU A 331 -5.11 -14.36 -9.59
C GLU A 331 -4.98 -12.86 -9.89
N CYS A 332 -5.55 -12.39 -11.01
CA CYS A 332 -5.58 -10.97 -11.36
C CYS A 332 -6.32 -10.13 -10.30
N PHE A 333 -7.47 -10.60 -9.81
CA PHE A 333 -8.21 -9.92 -8.75
C PHE A 333 -7.40 -9.83 -7.46
N ALA A 334 -6.83 -10.95 -7.01
CA ALA A 334 -6.09 -11.02 -5.76
C ALA A 334 -4.88 -10.08 -5.77
N ALA A 335 -4.13 -10.01 -6.87
CA ALA A 335 -2.95 -9.15 -6.94
C ALA A 335 -3.28 -7.67 -7.22
N GLU A 336 -4.19 -7.36 -8.14
CA GLU A 336 -4.44 -5.97 -8.56
C GLU A 336 -5.45 -5.22 -7.69
N LYS A 337 -6.42 -5.93 -7.09
CA LYS A 337 -7.50 -5.32 -6.30
C LYS A 337 -7.39 -5.56 -4.80
N ASP A 338 -7.12 -6.79 -4.38
CA ASP A 338 -7.14 -7.22 -2.96
C ASP A 338 -5.74 -7.27 -2.31
N PHE A 339 -4.67 -7.06 -3.09
CA PHE A 339 -3.28 -7.09 -2.66
C PHE A 339 -2.84 -8.37 -1.93
N SER A 340 -3.41 -9.51 -2.31
CA SER A 340 -3.25 -10.84 -1.71
C SER A 340 -2.81 -11.91 -2.73
N GLY A 341 -2.23 -11.47 -3.85
CA GLY A 341 -1.86 -12.31 -4.99
C GLY A 341 -0.87 -13.41 -4.64
N GLU A 342 -0.02 -13.21 -3.64
CA GLU A 342 0.94 -14.22 -3.15
C GLU A 342 0.26 -15.52 -2.74
N ASN A 343 -0.96 -15.44 -2.18
CA ASN A 343 -1.71 -16.63 -1.73
C ASN A 343 -2.17 -17.46 -2.94
N ILE A 344 -2.74 -16.82 -3.97
CA ILE A 344 -3.20 -17.51 -5.17
C ILE A 344 -2.03 -18.07 -5.98
N ILE A 345 -0.94 -17.30 -6.11
CA ILE A 345 0.29 -17.74 -6.79
C ILE A 345 0.90 -18.95 -6.09
N PHE A 346 0.93 -18.97 -4.75
CA PHE A 346 1.40 -20.12 -3.98
C PHE A 346 0.54 -21.36 -4.26
N LEU A 347 -0.79 -21.25 -4.17
CA LEU A 347 -1.71 -22.36 -4.46
C LEU A 347 -1.50 -22.92 -5.87
N LYS A 348 -1.44 -22.03 -6.88
CA LYS A 348 -1.15 -22.37 -8.27
C LYS A 348 0.17 -23.12 -8.44
N ARG A 349 1.23 -22.69 -7.74
CA ARG A 349 2.56 -23.31 -7.82
C ARG A 349 2.61 -24.68 -7.15
N VAL A 350 1.95 -24.83 -6.00
CA VAL A 350 1.85 -26.12 -5.30
C VAL A 350 1.04 -27.13 -6.12
N GLU A 351 -0.07 -26.71 -6.72
CA GLU A 351 -0.89 -27.57 -7.59
C GLU A 351 -0.08 -28.05 -8.81
N ASN A 352 0.56 -27.12 -9.55
CA ASN A 352 1.44 -27.46 -10.68
C ASN A 352 2.61 -28.39 -10.27
N TRP A 353 3.11 -28.27 -9.06
CA TRP A 353 4.15 -29.15 -8.54
C TRP A 353 3.61 -30.55 -8.21
N LYS A 354 2.42 -30.65 -7.60
CA LYS A 354 1.73 -31.92 -7.34
C LYS A 354 1.35 -32.66 -8.63
N ASP A 355 0.94 -31.93 -9.67
CA ASP A 355 0.64 -32.53 -10.97
C ASP A 355 1.89 -33.13 -11.61
N ARG A 356 3.01 -32.41 -11.58
CA ARG A 356 4.31 -32.96 -12.02
C ARG A 356 4.67 -34.22 -11.25
N TRP A 357 4.46 -34.25 -9.94
CA TRP A 357 4.69 -35.44 -9.12
C TRP A 357 3.86 -36.64 -9.60
N VAL A 358 2.55 -36.44 -9.83
CA VAL A 358 1.63 -37.50 -10.28
C VAL A 358 2.00 -38.00 -11.67
N LEU A 359 2.32 -37.08 -12.60
CA LEU A 359 2.75 -37.42 -13.95
C LEU A 359 4.06 -38.21 -13.95
N SER A 360 5.03 -37.82 -13.12
CA SER A 360 6.30 -38.54 -12.95
C SER A 360 6.08 -39.94 -12.39
N LEU A 361 5.18 -40.11 -11.41
CA LEU A 361 4.84 -41.42 -10.87
C LEU A 361 4.14 -42.30 -11.91
N ALA A 362 3.17 -41.76 -12.65
CA ALA A 362 2.49 -42.48 -13.72
C ALA A 362 3.45 -42.90 -14.84
N ALA A 363 4.44 -42.06 -15.17
CA ALA A 363 5.48 -42.38 -16.15
C ALA A 363 6.40 -43.52 -15.65
N ALA A 364 6.78 -43.51 -14.37
CA ALA A 364 7.57 -44.58 -13.76
C ALA A 364 6.80 -45.91 -13.76
N MET A 365 5.52 -45.89 -13.37
CA MET A 365 4.66 -47.08 -13.40
C MET A 365 4.53 -47.68 -14.80
N LYS A 366 4.42 -46.85 -15.84
CA LYS A 366 4.40 -47.32 -17.25
C LYS A 366 5.70 -48.00 -17.66
N GLN A 367 6.82 -47.68 -17.02
CA GLN A 367 8.13 -48.29 -17.26
C GLN A 367 8.38 -49.51 -16.35
N GLY A 368 7.37 -49.96 -15.58
CA GLY A 368 7.51 -51.08 -14.64
C GLY A 368 8.27 -50.75 -13.36
N GLN A 369 8.49 -49.46 -13.06
CA GLN A 369 9.13 -49.02 -11.82
C GLN A 369 8.07 -48.73 -10.75
N GLU A 370 8.31 -49.22 -9.53
CA GLU A 370 7.42 -48.98 -8.37
C GLU A 370 7.60 -47.58 -7.75
N ARG A 371 8.73 -46.91 -8.02
CA ARG A 371 9.08 -45.60 -7.46
C ARG A 371 9.57 -44.64 -8.55
N ILE A 372 9.35 -43.35 -8.34
CA ILE A 372 9.92 -42.28 -9.15
C ILE A 372 11.46 -42.41 -9.18
N PRO A 373 12.10 -42.36 -10.37
CA PRO A 373 13.55 -42.36 -10.47
C PRO A 373 14.20 -41.22 -9.66
N GLU A 374 15.34 -41.51 -9.03
CA GLU A 374 16.02 -40.58 -8.11
C GLU A 374 16.31 -39.20 -8.73
N HIS A 375 16.73 -39.16 -10.00
CA HIS A 375 17.00 -37.91 -10.71
C HIS A 375 15.74 -37.05 -10.91
N ILE A 376 14.56 -37.66 -11.07
CA ILE A 376 13.28 -36.96 -11.17
C ILE A 376 12.84 -36.48 -9.79
N GLU A 377 13.06 -37.30 -8.75
CA GLU A 377 12.77 -36.94 -7.36
C GLU A 377 13.61 -35.73 -6.90
N GLN A 378 14.87 -35.64 -7.32
CA GLN A 378 15.73 -34.47 -7.11
C GLN A 378 15.21 -33.23 -7.83
N ASN A 379 14.79 -33.35 -9.09
CA ASN A 379 14.17 -32.22 -9.82
C ASN A 379 12.89 -31.73 -9.14
N LEU A 380 12.08 -32.65 -8.58
CA LEU A 380 10.89 -32.32 -7.81
C LEU A 380 11.25 -31.62 -6.48
N PHE A 381 12.33 -32.03 -5.84
CA PHE A 381 12.87 -31.36 -4.65
C PHE A 381 13.35 -29.94 -4.95
N ASP A 382 14.12 -29.75 -6.02
CA ASP A 382 14.60 -28.43 -6.43
C ASP A 382 13.44 -27.49 -6.76
N ALA A 383 12.39 -28.01 -7.42
CA ALA A 383 11.18 -27.25 -7.68
C ALA A 383 10.42 -26.89 -6.39
N ALA A 384 10.35 -27.79 -5.41
CA ALA A 384 9.76 -27.51 -4.09
C ALA A 384 10.57 -26.46 -3.31
N GLN A 385 11.90 -26.55 -3.37
CA GLN A 385 12.79 -25.58 -2.74
C GLN A 385 12.60 -24.18 -3.35
N GLN A 386 12.40 -24.07 -4.67
CA GLN A 386 12.06 -22.79 -5.31
C GLN A 386 10.73 -22.22 -4.82
N ILE A 387 9.69 -23.06 -4.63
CA ILE A 387 8.42 -22.61 -4.06
C ILE A 387 8.63 -22.07 -2.64
N PHE A 388 9.42 -22.75 -1.82
CA PHE A 388 9.76 -22.27 -0.48
C PHE A 388 10.45 -20.90 -0.51
N HIS A 389 11.47 -20.72 -1.35
CA HIS A 389 12.19 -19.44 -1.42
C HIS A 389 11.36 -18.29 -1.99
N ASP A 390 10.53 -18.57 -3.00
CA ASP A 390 9.75 -17.54 -3.68
C ASP A 390 8.47 -17.16 -2.94
N CYS A 391 7.84 -18.10 -2.23
CA CYS A 391 6.50 -17.91 -1.65
C CYS A 391 6.47 -17.95 -0.12
N ILE A 392 7.40 -18.62 0.57
CA ILE A 392 7.28 -18.92 2.01
C ILE A 392 8.37 -18.26 2.84
N SER A 393 9.60 -18.23 2.33
CA SER A 393 10.76 -17.73 3.06
C SER A 393 10.66 -16.23 3.36
N ASN A 394 10.71 -15.88 4.64
CA ASN A 394 10.71 -14.49 5.11
C ASN A 394 11.94 -13.68 4.66
N ASP A 395 13.05 -14.36 4.32
CA ASP A 395 14.29 -13.70 3.93
C ASP A 395 14.38 -13.44 2.41
N THR A 396 13.77 -14.32 1.61
CA THR A 396 13.93 -14.31 0.15
C THR A 396 12.65 -13.94 -0.59
N SER A 397 11.47 -14.25 -0.03
CA SER A 397 10.20 -13.92 -0.67
C SER A 397 9.89 -12.43 -0.48
N PRO A 398 9.53 -11.70 -1.55
CA PRO A 398 9.06 -10.32 -1.43
C PRO A 398 7.68 -10.24 -0.75
N PHE A 399 6.88 -11.31 -0.83
CA PHE A 399 5.56 -11.42 -0.21
C PHE A 399 5.40 -12.86 0.31
N PRO A 400 5.93 -13.16 1.51
CA PRO A 400 5.78 -14.48 2.09
C PRO A 400 4.30 -14.72 2.44
N VAL A 401 3.81 -15.93 2.15
CA VAL A 401 2.47 -16.35 2.56
C VAL A 401 2.38 -16.38 4.09
N ASN A 402 1.24 -15.93 4.62
CA ASN A 402 1.02 -15.86 6.05
C ASN A 402 0.61 -17.22 6.63
N ILE A 403 1.59 -18.06 6.97
CA ILE A 403 1.39 -19.38 7.58
C ILE A 403 1.84 -19.40 9.04
N ASP A 404 1.31 -20.35 9.82
CA ASP A 404 1.71 -20.54 11.21
C ASP A 404 3.22 -20.84 11.35
N GLU A 405 3.82 -20.32 12.42
CA GLU A 405 5.26 -20.46 12.68
C GLU A 405 5.70 -21.93 12.73
N ARG A 406 4.85 -22.83 13.23
CA ARG A 406 5.11 -24.27 13.23
C ARG A 406 5.36 -24.81 11.82
N ILE A 407 4.45 -24.49 10.89
CA ILE A 407 4.50 -24.94 9.49
C ILE A 407 5.74 -24.34 8.82
N TYR A 408 5.98 -23.05 9.06
CA TYR A 408 7.16 -22.36 8.54
C TYR A 408 8.45 -23.03 8.99
N LEU A 409 8.61 -23.34 10.28
CA LEU A 409 9.81 -23.95 10.84
C LEU A 409 10.06 -25.36 10.29
N GLU A 410 9.01 -26.14 10.03
CA GLU A 410 9.12 -27.46 9.40
C GLU A 410 9.63 -27.37 7.97
N LEU A 411 9.03 -26.48 7.16
CA LEU A 411 9.47 -26.23 5.79
C LEU A 411 10.88 -25.62 5.74
N ALA A 412 11.21 -24.72 6.67
CA ALA A 412 12.55 -24.14 6.78
C ALA A 412 13.61 -25.17 7.19
N ARG A 413 13.27 -26.16 8.01
CA ARG A 413 14.16 -27.29 8.31
C ARG A 413 14.41 -28.16 7.09
N MET A 414 13.40 -28.33 6.22
CA MET A 414 13.51 -29.18 5.03
C MET A 414 14.23 -28.48 3.86
N PHE A 415 13.90 -27.22 3.60
CA PHE A 415 14.34 -26.48 2.40
C PHE A 415 15.33 -25.34 2.69
N GLY A 416 15.47 -24.93 3.95
CA GLY A 416 16.38 -23.86 4.34
C GLY A 416 17.85 -24.24 4.23
N GLU A 417 18.73 -23.24 4.11
CA GLU A 417 20.17 -23.43 4.07
C GLU A 417 20.70 -23.90 5.45
N ALA A 418 20.84 -25.21 5.62
CA ALA A 418 21.59 -25.91 6.67
C ALA A 418 21.90 -25.12 7.97
N GLY A 419 20.93 -25.09 8.89
CA GLY A 419 21.12 -25.43 10.31
C GLY A 419 21.95 -24.55 11.27
N GLN A 420 22.87 -23.67 10.85
CA GLN A 420 23.77 -22.97 11.81
C GLN A 420 23.60 -21.45 11.86
N SER A 421 22.90 -20.83 10.90
CA SER A 421 22.59 -19.40 10.96
C SER A 421 21.23 -19.10 11.63
N LEU A 422 20.32 -20.10 11.66
CA LEU A 422 18.94 -19.89 12.12
C LEU A 422 18.87 -19.51 13.60
N THR A 423 19.52 -20.21 14.53
CA THR A 423 19.37 -19.96 15.98
C THR A 423 19.82 -18.57 16.43
N ARG A 424 20.76 -17.93 15.71
CA ARG A 424 21.25 -16.56 16.01
C ARG A 424 20.55 -15.47 15.20
N LYS A 425 19.93 -15.81 14.05
CA LYS A 425 19.14 -14.87 13.24
C LYS A 425 17.66 -14.88 13.58
N THR A 426 17.06 -15.99 14.01
CA THR A 426 15.68 -16.00 14.52
C THR A 426 15.56 -15.17 15.79
N THR A 427 16.55 -15.14 16.67
CA THR A 427 16.58 -14.21 17.81
C THR A 427 16.65 -12.74 17.39
N ARG A 428 17.19 -12.41 16.21
CA ARG A 428 17.27 -11.03 15.71
C ARG A 428 16.09 -10.64 14.80
N ALA A 429 15.53 -11.59 14.06
CA ALA A 429 14.34 -11.42 13.21
C ALA A 429 13.04 -11.48 14.02
N ALA A 430 12.95 -12.34 15.05
CA ALA A 430 11.88 -12.28 16.05
C ALA A 430 11.94 -10.95 16.82
N ARG A 431 13.16 -10.46 17.15
CA ARG A 431 13.38 -9.13 17.75
C ARG A 431 13.12 -7.96 16.79
N ALA A 432 13.00 -8.22 15.48
CA ALA A 432 12.55 -7.24 14.48
C ALA A 432 11.03 -7.29 14.23
N MET A 433 10.36 -8.38 14.63
CA MET A 433 8.90 -8.52 14.64
C MET A 433 8.25 -8.16 15.99
N ILE A 434 9.02 -8.09 17.07
CA ILE A 434 8.58 -7.54 18.36
C ILE A 434 8.96 -6.06 18.40
N ALA A 435 8.00 -5.19 18.69
CA ALA A 435 8.24 -3.75 18.82
C ALA A 435 9.27 -3.46 19.92
N PRO A 436 10.08 -2.38 19.84
CA PRO A 436 11.16 -2.07 20.80
C PRO A 436 10.75 -1.81 22.27
N TRP A 437 9.49 -2.05 22.65
CA TRP A 437 8.92 -1.69 23.96
C TRP A 437 8.11 -2.82 24.63
N ALA A 438 8.22 -4.07 24.17
CA ALA A 438 7.70 -5.18 24.97
C ALA A 438 8.59 -5.34 26.22
N GLU A 439 8.04 -5.06 27.39
CA GLU A 439 8.69 -5.28 28.69
C GLU A 439 8.88 -6.80 28.89
N GLU A 440 10.14 -7.26 28.95
CA GLU A 440 10.50 -8.63 29.32
C GLU A 440 10.75 -8.68 30.84
N GLU A 441 10.00 -9.54 31.55
CA GLU A 441 10.32 -9.93 32.91
C GLU A 441 11.63 -10.74 32.92
N GLU A 442 12.65 -10.23 33.64
CA GLU A 442 13.96 -10.86 33.76
C GLU A 442 13.95 -12.05 34.74
N HIS A 443 14.52 -13.18 34.31
CA HIS A 443 15.17 -14.13 35.21
C HIS A 443 16.56 -14.51 34.67
N PRO A 444 17.61 -14.58 35.51
CA PRO A 444 18.99 -14.52 35.04
C PRO A 444 19.65 -15.90 34.92
N SER A 445 20.51 -16.07 33.91
CA SER A 445 21.69 -16.92 34.04
C SER A 445 22.76 -16.58 32.97
N ASN A 446 23.83 -15.95 33.47
CA ASN A 446 25.25 -16.16 33.16
C ASN A 446 25.63 -16.95 31.90
N ASP A 447 26.40 -16.35 30.99
CA ASP A 447 27.86 -16.56 30.96
C ASP A 447 28.58 -15.77 29.85
N GLN A 448 29.82 -15.43 30.17
CA GLN A 448 30.80 -14.63 29.43
C GLN A 448 31.31 -15.34 28.16
N HIS A 449 31.48 -14.63 27.04
CA HIS A 449 32.79 -14.37 26.42
C HIS A 449 32.73 -13.77 24.98
N THR A 450 33.40 -12.62 24.85
CA THR A 450 34.30 -12.14 23.78
C THR A 450 33.95 -12.29 22.28
N ALA A 451 33.87 -11.13 21.60
CA ALA A 451 33.95 -10.98 20.14
C ALA A 451 35.33 -11.42 19.58
N PRO A 452 35.42 -11.73 18.28
CA PRO A 452 35.98 -10.72 17.38
C PRO A 452 35.35 -10.62 15.97
N THR A 453 35.68 -9.49 15.35
CA THR A 453 35.50 -8.98 13.99
C THR A 453 35.80 -9.98 12.86
N ALA A 454 34.94 -10.04 11.83
CA ALA A 454 35.34 -10.35 10.45
C ALA A 454 34.29 -9.93 9.41
N THR A 455 34.77 -9.12 8.47
CA THR A 455 34.27 -8.76 7.15
C THR A 455 33.96 -10.00 6.29
N THR A 456 32.96 -9.94 5.39
CA THR A 456 33.01 -10.38 3.96
C THR A 456 31.61 -10.70 3.36
N PHE A 457 31.27 -9.90 2.33
CA PHE A 457 30.55 -10.15 1.07
C PHE A 457 29.26 -11.00 0.99
N TYR A 458 28.22 -10.44 0.35
CA TYR A 458 27.52 -11.05 -0.79
C TYR A 458 26.96 -9.93 -1.70
N ASN A 459 27.37 -9.95 -2.98
CA ASN A 459 26.86 -9.10 -4.05
C ASN A 459 25.49 -9.63 -4.51
N SER A 460 24.57 -8.74 -4.87
CA SER A 460 23.30 -9.08 -5.52
C SER A 460 23.18 -8.26 -6.80
N ASP A 461 23.11 -8.97 -7.92
CA ASP A 461 23.09 -8.40 -9.27
C ASP A 461 21.81 -7.63 -9.59
N SER A 462 22.02 -6.57 -10.37
CA SER A 462 21.10 -5.57 -10.87
C SER A 462 20.13 -6.08 -11.94
N PHE A 463 18.88 -5.59 -11.91
CA PHE A 463 17.87 -5.78 -12.95
C PHE A 463 17.72 -4.48 -13.75
N SER A 464 17.96 -4.56 -15.06
CA SER A 464 17.84 -3.43 -15.99
C SER A 464 16.38 -3.00 -16.18
N SER A 465 16.19 -1.68 -16.20
CA SER A 465 14.98 -0.98 -16.60
C SER A 465 14.92 -0.83 -18.12
N ASP A 466 13.87 -1.34 -18.75
CA ASP A 466 13.48 -0.96 -20.12
C ASP A 466 12.16 -0.19 -20.11
N ASP A 467 12.17 0.88 -20.91
CA ASP A 467 11.19 1.95 -21.07
C ASP A 467 9.81 1.55 -21.61
N GLU A 468 8.82 2.38 -21.29
CA GLU A 468 7.47 2.39 -21.83
C GLU A 468 7.43 2.86 -23.30
N ARG A 469 6.78 2.09 -24.18
CA ARG A 469 6.03 2.61 -25.34
C ARG A 469 4.78 1.77 -25.63
N PRO A 470 3.71 2.38 -26.16
CA PRO A 470 2.40 1.73 -26.33
C PRO A 470 2.37 0.80 -27.55
N PRO A 471 1.62 -0.33 -27.52
CA PRO A 471 1.56 -1.28 -28.62
C PRO A 471 0.54 -0.87 -29.70
N THR A 472 0.99 -0.92 -30.96
CA THR A 472 0.17 -1.03 -32.18
C THR A 472 -0.41 -2.45 -32.33
N PRO A 473 -1.52 -2.65 -33.07
CA PRO A 473 -2.28 -3.90 -33.05
C PRO A 473 -1.59 -5.06 -33.80
N PRO A 474 -1.80 -6.32 -33.38
CA PRO A 474 -1.09 -7.47 -33.93
C PRO A 474 -1.66 -7.93 -35.28
N ARG A 475 -0.76 -8.18 -36.23
CA ARG A 475 -1.01 -8.87 -37.50
C ARG A 475 -0.82 -10.38 -37.28
N LYS A 476 -1.80 -11.17 -37.72
CA LYS A 476 -1.79 -12.66 -37.70
C LYS A 476 -0.54 -13.21 -38.38
N ASN A 477 0.11 -14.22 -37.79
CA ASN A 477 0.62 -15.42 -38.47
C ASN A 477 1.21 -16.48 -37.51
N SER A 478 0.70 -17.71 -37.68
CA SER A 478 1.29 -19.06 -37.50
C SER A 478 2.22 -19.35 -36.31
N ILE A 479 1.74 -20.25 -35.44
CA ILE A 479 2.47 -21.00 -34.42
C ILE A 479 3.43 -22.01 -35.09
N PRO A 480 4.74 -22.03 -34.81
CA PRO A 480 5.59 -23.18 -35.11
C PRO A 480 5.59 -24.15 -33.92
N THR A 481 5.23 -25.40 -34.17
CA THR A 481 5.35 -26.52 -33.23
C THR A 481 6.84 -26.78 -32.93
N PRO A 482 7.27 -26.92 -31.66
CA PRO A 482 8.68 -27.17 -31.34
C PRO A 482 9.08 -28.60 -31.71
N SER A 483 10.21 -28.74 -32.41
CA SER A 483 10.78 -30.04 -32.78
C SER A 483 11.49 -30.71 -31.60
N GLN A 484 11.54 -32.06 -31.59
CA GLN A 484 12.13 -32.87 -30.50
C GLN A 484 13.54 -32.45 -30.07
N SER A 485 14.35 -31.87 -30.97
CA SER A 485 15.70 -31.38 -30.68
C SER A 485 15.73 -30.16 -29.75
N THR A 486 14.70 -29.32 -29.75
CA THR A 486 14.58 -28.18 -28.81
C THR A 486 14.20 -28.62 -27.39
N LEU A 487 13.47 -29.73 -27.26
CA LEU A 487 13.12 -30.31 -25.96
C LEU A 487 14.34 -30.97 -25.29
N GLU A 488 15.17 -31.68 -26.07
CA GLU A 488 16.43 -32.27 -25.58
C GLU A 488 17.48 -31.20 -25.22
N ALA A 489 17.56 -30.11 -25.98
CA ALA A 489 18.47 -29.01 -25.68
C ALA A 489 18.08 -28.29 -24.38
N ALA A 490 16.77 -28.10 -24.13
CA ALA A 490 16.26 -27.56 -22.88
C ALA A 490 16.52 -28.49 -21.68
N ALA A 491 16.37 -29.81 -21.86
CA ALA A 491 16.68 -30.80 -20.83
C ALA A 491 18.17 -30.86 -20.49
N LYS A 492 19.06 -30.78 -21.49
CA LYS A 492 20.52 -30.74 -21.28
C LYS A 492 21.00 -29.42 -20.66
N ALA A 493 20.40 -28.29 -21.02
CA ALA A 493 20.71 -27.00 -20.39
C ALA A 493 20.24 -26.97 -18.92
N ALA A 494 19.11 -27.60 -18.60
CA ALA A 494 18.66 -27.84 -17.22
C ALA A 494 19.56 -28.84 -16.48
N ALA A 495 20.16 -29.83 -17.14
CA ALA A 495 21.14 -30.71 -16.49
C ALA A 495 22.47 -29.99 -16.18
N LEU A 496 22.90 -29.06 -17.04
CA LEU A 496 24.18 -28.36 -16.92
C LEU A 496 24.19 -27.21 -15.90
N LEU A 497 23.09 -26.47 -15.72
CA LEU A 497 22.99 -25.42 -14.69
C LEU A 497 22.94 -25.97 -13.26
N TRP A 498 22.53 -27.23 -13.11
CA TRP A 498 22.28 -27.87 -11.80
C TRP A 498 23.27 -29.00 -11.47
N GLY A 499 24.13 -29.37 -12.42
CA GLY A 499 25.16 -30.41 -12.29
C GLY A 499 26.26 -30.18 -11.25
N ARG A 500 26.16 -29.15 -10.39
CA ARG A 500 27.13 -28.88 -9.30
C ARG A 500 26.65 -29.25 -7.89
N ARG A 501 25.46 -29.81 -7.72
CA ARG A 501 25.04 -30.46 -6.46
C ARG A 501 24.89 -31.97 -6.66
N VAL A 502 26.04 -32.65 -6.80
CA VAL A 502 26.09 -34.11 -6.83
C VAL A 502 25.79 -34.65 -5.42
N ASN A 503 24.74 -35.47 -5.33
CA ASN A 503 24.42 -36.41 -4.25
C ASN A 503 24.33 -35.84 -2.82
N LYS A 504 23.33 -35.00 -2.54
CA LYS A 504 22.78 -34.93 -1.18
C LYS A 504 21.59 -35.89 -1.06
N PRO A 505 21.53 -36.76 -0.05
CA PRO A 505 20.34 -37.57 0.20
C PRO A 505 19.15 -36.64 0.47
N LEU A 506 18.01 -36.93 -0.15
CA LEU A 506 16.77 -36.20 0.08
C LEU A 506 16.41 -36.20 1.57
N PRO A 507 15.92 -35.08 2.12
CA PRO A 507 15.49 -35.02 3.52
C PRO A 507 14.43 -36.09 3.82
N ARG A 508 14.54 -36.71 5.01
CA ARG A 508 13.53 -37.67 5.48
C ARG A 508 12.18 -36.95 5.61
N GLY A 509 11.12 -37.52 5.03
CA GLY A 509 9.78 -36.94 5.03
C GLY A 509 9.44 -36.06 3.83
N PHE A 510 10.37 -35.85 2.89
CA PHE A 510 10.03 -35.21 1.62
C PHE A 510 9.12 -36.13 0.78
N GLY A 511 8.01 -35.60 0.29
CA GLY A 511 7.04 -36.31 -0.52
C GLY A 511 5.95 -35.39 -1.05
N LYS A 512 5.01 -35.93 -1.85
CA LYS A 512 3.90 -35.19 -2.46
C LYS A 512 3.11 -34.31 -1.47
N THR A 513 3.06 -34.70 -0.20
CA THR A 513 2.25 -34.06 0.84
C THR A 513 2.99 -32.96 1.60
N VAL A 514 4.24 -32.63 1.23
CA VAL A 514 5.09 -31.69 1.97
C VAL A 514 4.47 -30.29 2.17
N PHE A 515 3.60 -29.85 1.25
CA PHE A 515 2.93 -28.56 1.33
C PHE A 515 1.48 -28.64 1.81
N ASP A 516 0.94 -29.82 2.15
CA ASP A 516 -0.51 -30.00 2.40
C ASP A 516 -1.03 -29.13 3.55
N GLU A 517 -0.26 -29.01 4.63
CA GLU A 517 -0.65 -28.19 5.78
C GLU A 517 -0.60 -26.68 5.45
N ALA A 518 0.43 -26.25 4.74
CA ALA A 518 0.55 -24.87 4.27
C ALA A 518 -0.55 -24.52 3.25
N GLU A 519 -0.83 -25.42 2.31
CA GLU A 519 -1.90 -25.29 1.31
C GLU A 519 -3.26 -25.19 1.98
N GLY A 520 -3.57 -26.04 2.95
CA GLY A 520 -4.82 -25.99 3.71
C GLY A 520 -5.00 -24.66 4.44
N THR A 521 -3.94 -24.19 5.09
CA THR A 521 -3.94 -22.89 5.81
C THR A 521 -4.16 -21.71 4.85
N VAL A 522 -3.45 -21.69 3.71
CA VAL A 522 -3.59 -20.63 2.71
C VAL A 522 -4.96 -20.67 2.04
N LYS A 523 -5.50 -21.85 1.71
CA LYS A 523 -6.86 -21.98 1.17
C LYS A 523 -7.90 -21.42 2.13
N GLN A 524 -7.79 -21.71 3.43
CA GLN A 524 -8.70 -21.16 4.43
C GLN A 524 -8.60 -19.63 4.50
N MET A 525 -7.38 -19.08 4.45
CA MET A 525 -7.16 -17.63 4.46
C MET A 525 -7.76 -16.95 3.22
N VAL A 526 -7.59 -17.56 2.04
CA VAL A 526 -8.19 -17.09 0.78
C VAL A 526 -9.71 -17.15 0.88
N LEU A 527 -10.26 -18.25 1.39
CA LEU A 527 -11.70 -18.44 1.55
C LEU A 527 -12.33 -17.34 2.44
N GLU A 528 -11.69 -17.01 3.56
CA GLU A 528 -12.23 -16.06 4.53
C GLU A 528 -12.09 -14.58 4.16
N ASN A 529 -11.16 -14.27 3.25
CA ASN A 529 -10.81 -12.89 2.92
C ASN A 529 -11.01 -12.59 1.43
N THR A 530 -10.16 -13.15 0.57
CA THR A 530 -10.10 -12.81 -0.86
C THR A 530 -11.28 -13.36 -1.65
N TRP A 531 -11.68 -14.61 -1.39
CA TRP A 531 -12.77 -15.29 -2.11
C TRP A 531 -14.11 -14.58 -1.91
N VAL A 532 -14.43 -14.19 -0.68
CA VAL A 532 -15.70 -13.52 -0.38
C VAL A 532 -15.82 -12.19 -1.12
N ARG A 533 -14.72 -11.44 -1.21
CA ARG A 533 -14.64 -10.17 -1.96
C ARG A 533 -14.68 -10.39 -3.46
N PHE A 534 -14.06 -11.45 -3.96
CA PHE A 534 -14.09 -11.81 -5.38
C PHE A 534 -15.52 -12.13 -5.83
N VAL A 535 -16.23 -12.98 -5.09
CA VAL A 535 -17.62 -13.35 -5.39
C VAL A 535 -18.53 -12.12 -5.32
N ASP A 536 -18.45 -11.33 -4.24
CA ASP A 536 -19.28 -10.12 -4.10
C ASP A 536 -18.98 -9.08 -5.19
N CYS A 537 -17.70 -8.89 -5.54
CA CYS A 537 -17.32 -8.01 -6.66
C CYS A 537 -17.86 -8.51 -8.00
N THR A 538 -17.86 -9.83 -8.24
CA THR A 538 -18.35 -10.44 -9.48
C THR A 538 -19.85 -10.31 -9.57
N ASP A 539 -20.58 -10.63 -8.49
CA ASP A 539 -22.03 -10.50 -8.40
C ASP A 539 -22.47 -9.03 -8.62
N ASN A 540 -21.73 -8.07 -8.04
CA ASN A 540 -22.00 -6.64 -8.26
C ASN A 540 -21.76 -6.19 -9.71
N ILE A 541 -20.74 -6.74 -10.40
CA ILE A 541 -20.47 -6.42 -11.80
C ILE A 541 -21.59 -6.98 -12.68
N VAL A 542 -21.96 -8.25 -12.49
CA VAL A 542 -23.03 -8.90 -13.25
C VAL A 542 -24.36 -8.16 -13.05
N GLY A 543 -24.73 -7.84 -11.81
CA GLY A 543 -25.96 -7.09 -11.53
C GLY A 543 -25.96 -5.68 -12.13
N ALA A 544 -24.80 -5.02 -12.22
CA ALA A 544 -24.68 -3.71 -12.85
C ALA A 544 -24.77 -3.79 -14.38
N GLU A 545 -24.27 -4.86 -14.99
CA GLU A 545 -24.43 -5.13 -16.43
C GLU A 545 -25.89 -5.41 -16.78
N GLU A 546 -26.55 -6.27 -16.00
CA GLU A 546 -27.99 -6.57 -16.16
C GLU A 546 -28.86 -5.31 -16.04
N ALA A 547 -28.58 -4.45 -15.06
CA ALA A 547 -29.30 -3.19 -14.88
C ALA A 547 -29.09 -2.22 -16.06
N ARG A 548 -27.88 -2.17 -16.63
CA ARG A 548 -27.60 -1.35 -17.83
C ARG A 548 -28.33 -1.88 -19.05
N GLU A 549 -28.36 -3.20 -19.25
CA GLU A 549 -29.13 -3.82 -20.32
C GLU A 549 -30.63 -3.60 -20.16
N GLU A 550 -31.14 -3.57 -18.93
CA GLU A 550 -32.53 -3.23 -18.65
C GLU A 550 -32.83 -1.75 -18.96
N GLU A 551 -31.96 -0.83 -18.55
CA GLU A 551 -32.10 0.60 -18.85
C GLU A 551 -32.06 0.86 -20.37
N GLU A 552 -31.16 0.19 -21.10
CA GLU A 552 -31.09 0.28 -22.56
C GLU A 552 -32.35 -0.26 -23.22
N ARG A 553 -32.87 -1.41 -22.78
CA ARG A 553 -34.15 -1.97 -23.25
C ARG A 553 -35.33 -1.05 -22.94
N GLU A 554 -35.33 -0.39 -21.80
CA GLU A 554 -36.38 0.59 -21.45
C GLU A 554 -36.30 1.83 -22.34
N LYS A 555 -35.09 2.32 -22.62
CA LYS A 555 -34.85 3.44 -23.53
C LYS A 555 -35.31 3.11 -24.96
N GLU A 556 -34.97 1.93 -25.48
CA GLU A 556 -35.45 1.46 -26.79
C GLU A 556 -36.98 1.37 -26.84
N ARG A 557 -37.62 0.91 -25.76
CA ARG A 557 -39.07 0.85 -25.64
C ARG A 557 -39.70 2.24 -25.70
N ARG A 558 -39.13 3.22 -24.98
CA ARG A 558 -39.58 4.62 -25.00
C ARG A 558 -39.43 5.24 -26.39
N GLU A 559 -38.29 5.04 -27.05
CA GLU A 559 -38.07 5.53 -28.43
C GLU A 559 -39.05 4.91 -29.45
N LEU A 560 -39.38 3.62 -29.29
CA LEU A 560 -40.38 2.95 -30.13
C LEU A 560 -41.79 3.53 -29.91
N GLU A 561 -42.17 3.84 -28.67
CA GLU A 561 -43.44 4.48 -28.35
C GLU A 561 -43.53 5.90 -28.91
N GLU A 562 -42.47 6.69 -28.80
CA GLU A 562 -42.40 8.02 -29.41
C GLU A 562 -42.50 7.96 -30.94
N ARG A 563 -41.84 7.00 -31.59
CA ARG A 563 -42.00 6.79 -33.05
C ARG A 563 -43.43 6.41 -33.41
N LYS A 564 -44.09 5.54 -32.64
CA LYS A 564 -45.50 5.17 -32.86
C LYS A 564 -46.42 6.38 -32.69
N LEU A 565 -46.19 7.23 -31.70
CA LEU A 565 -46.95 8.47 -31.49
C LEU A 565 -46.70 9.48 -32.60
N GLY A 566 -45.44 9.65 -33.03
CA GLY A 566 -45.06 10.51 -34.16
C GLY A 566 -45.68 10.05 -35.48
N VAL A 567 -45.68 8.75 -35.75
CA VAL A 567 -46.35 8.16 -36.93
C VAL A 567 -47.86 8.37 -36.84
N LYS A 568 -48.50 8.12 -35.68
CA LYS A 568 -49.93 8.40 -35.49
C LYS A 568 -50.27 9.87 -35.71
N GLY A 569 -49.46 10.81 -35.22
CA GLY A 569 -49.63 12.25 -35.46
C GLY A 569 -49.47 12.63 -36.93
N LYS A 570 -48.52 12.01 -37.64
CA LYS A 570 -48.30 12.23 -39.08
C LYS A 570 -49.42 11.65 -39.95
N VAL A 571 -49.97 10.49 -39.58
CA VAL A 571 -51.14 9.90 -40.24
C VAL A 571 -52.37 10.78 -40.04
N ARG A 572 -52.60 11.26 -38.81
CA ARG A 572 -53.73 12.14 -38.50
C ARG A 572 -53.70 13.45 -39.28
N THR A 573 -52.52 14.09 -39.36
CA THR A 573 -52.34 15.32 -40.16
C THR A 573 -52.45 15.08 -41.66
N TRP A 574 -52.02 13.92 -42.16
CA TRP A 574 -52.24 13.53 -43.56
C TRP A 574 -53.72 13.32 -43.87
N THR A 575 -54.46 12.64 -42.99
CA THR A 575 -55.91 12.46 -43.17
C THR A 575 -56.65 13.78 -43.13
N GLU A 576 -56.33 14.68 -42.18
CA GLU A 576 -56.96 16.00 -42.09
C GLU A 576 -56.69 16.86 -43.34
N LYS A 577 -55.53 16.72 -44.00
CA LYS A 577 -55.21 17.39 -45.27
C LYS A 577 -55.82 16.76 -46.52
N TRP A 578 -56.26 15.49 -46.46
CA TRP A 578 -56.90 14.81 -47.59
C TRP A 578 -58.40 15.09 -47.66
N TRP A 579 -59.01 15.44 -46.53
CA TRP A 579 -60.43 15.76 -46.40
C TRP A 579 -60.76 17.25 -46.54
N ALA A 580 -59.74 18.12 -46.56
CA ALA A 580 -59.83 19.56 -46.81
C ALA A 580 -59.39 19.87 -48.24
#